data_AF-A0ABD2YB35-F1
#
_entry.id   AF-A0ABD2YB35-F1
#
_cell.length_a   1.000
_cell.length_b   1.000
_cell.length_c   1.000
_cell.angle_alpha   90.00
_cell.angle_beta   90.00
_cell.angle_gamma   90.00
#
_symmetry.space_group_name_H-M   'P 1'
#
loop_
_entity.id
_entity.type
_entity.pdbx_description
1 polymer ?
#
loop_
_entity_poly.entity_id
_entity_poly.type
_entity_poly.pdbx_seq_one_letter_code
_entity_poly.pdbx_strand_id
1 'polypeptide(L)'
;MREGEFEKLKFLKLDSLDIEQWNASNENLPCLEQLVVVSCQQLMEVPSTFGEIPTLQLIEMNWCSSSATDSVKQILEVQRDMSNNELNVNIVGRVQSHGRAGSGSALSIHG
;
A
#
# COMPACT_ATOMS: atom_id res chain seq x y z
N MET A 1 7.16 16.46 11.56
CA MET A 1 7.14 16.45 10.08
C MET A 1 6.49 17.76 9.65
N ARG A 2 6.92 18.33 8.53
CA ARG A 2 6.34 19.57 8.00
C ARG A 2 5.28 19.17 7.00
N GLU A 3 4.08 19.73 7.12
CA GLU A 3 3.00 19.56 6.18
C GLU A 3 3.49 19.74 4.72
N GLY A 4 3.24 18.73 3.89
CA GLY A 4 3.62 18.65 2.48
C GLY A 4 4.97 17.98 2.18
N GLU A 5 5.63 17.29 3.13
CA GLU A 5 6.99 16.74 2.94
C GLU A 5 7.07 15.73 1.79
N PHE A 6 5.97 15.01 1.53
CA PHE A 6 5.90 13.96 0.51
C PHE A 6 4.94 14.25 -0.65
N GLU A 7 4.48 15.50 -0.82
CA GLU A 7 3.56 15.88 -1.91
C GLU A 7 4.08 15.54 -3.31
N LYS A 8 5.40 15.52 -3.49
CA LYS A 8 6.06 15.23 -4.77
C LYS A 8 6.59 13.80 -4.87
N LEU A 9 6.33 12.95 -3.87
CA LEU A 9 6.81 11.57 -3.88
C LEU A 9 6.05 10.77 -4.93
N LYS A 10 6.78 10.29 -5.93
CA LYS A 10 6.22 9.46 -7.02
C LYS A 10 6.41 7.96 -6.82
N PHE A 11 7.42 7.57 -6.04
CA PHE A 11 7.78 6.18 -5.83
C PHE A 11 7.98 5.92 -4.34
N LEU A 12 7.27 4.93 -3.81
CA LEU A 12 7.43 4.45 -2.44
C LEU A 12 7.72 2.94 -2.46
N LYS A 13 8.84 2.56 -1.85
CA LYS A 13 9.17 1.15 -1.60
C LYS A 13 9.25 0.87 -0.11
N LEU A 14 8.51 -0.14 0.33
CA LEU A 14 8.61 -0.74 1.66
C LEU A 14 9.24 -2.12 1.50
N ASP A 15 10.35 -2.36 2.16
CA ASP A 15 11.12 -3.60 2.02
C ASP A 15 11.45 -4.19 3.38
N SER A 16 11.00 -5.43 3.61
CA SER A 16 11.35 -6.24 4.79
C SER A 16 11.05 -5.53 6.11
N LEU A 17 9.97 -4.75 6.15
CA LEU A 17 9.51 -4.05 7.33
C LEU A 17 8.60 -4.94 8.17
N ASP A 18 8.83 -4.93 9.49
CA ASP A 18 7.97 -5.59 10.47
C ASP A 18 6.84 -4.65 10.89
N ILE A 19 5.96 -4.35 9.92
CA ILE A 19 4.82 -3.44 10.08
C ILE A 19 3.52 -4.23 10.01
N GLU A 20 2.61 -3.94 10.93
CA GLU A 20 1.27 -4.53 10.96
C GLU A 20 0.23 -3.54 10.44
N GLN A 21 0.36 -2.28 10.87
CA GLN A 21 -0.54 -1.19 10.48
C GLN A 21 0.22 -0.18 9.63
N TRP A 22 -0.42 0.29 8.57
CA TRP A 22 0.10 1.37 7.75
C TRP A 22 -0.89 2.54 7.73
N ASN A 23 -0.54 3.60 8.43
CA ASN A 23 -1.32 4.81 8.58
C ASN A 23 -0.80 5.88 7.60
N ALA A 24 -1.41 5.96 6.43
CA ALA A 24 -1.21 7.03 5.46
C ALA A 24 -2.52 7.30 4.70
N SER A 25 -2.62 8.45 4.06
CA SER A 25 -3.75 8.80 3.19
C SER A 25 -3.30 9.25 1.80
N ASN A 26 -4.26 9.37 0.88
CA ASN A 26 -4.07 10.04 -0.40
C ASN A 26 -3.59 11.49 -0.26
N GLU A 27 -3.98 12.19 0.81
CA GLU A 27 -3.51 13.56 1.09
C GLU A 27 -2.03 13.60 1.48
N ASN A 28 -1.50 12.52 2.08
CA ASN A 28 -0.09 12.44 2.44
C ASN A 28 0.80 12.16 1.21
N LEU A 29 0.28 11.45 0.21
CA LEU A 29 1.01 11.00 -0.98
C LEU A 29 0.23 11.27 -2.29
N PRO A 30 -0.18 12.52 -2.58
CA PRO A 30 -1.12 12.84 -3.66
C PRO A 30 -0.55 12.59 -5.08
N CYS A 31 0.78 12.56 -5.24
CA CYS A 31 1.46 12.34 -6.51
C CYS A 31 2.12 10.95 -6.62
N LEU A 32 1.73 9.99 -5.79
CA LEU A 32 2.30 8.66 -5.82
C LEU A 32 1.92 7.93 -7.11
N GLU A 33 2.92 7.57 -7.90
CA GLU A 33 2.77 6.83 -9.16
C GLU A 33 2.99 5.32 -8.96
N GLN A 34 3.89 4.94 -8.05
CA GLN A 34 4.31 3.56 -7.85
C GLN A 34 4.47 3.19 -6.38
N LEU A 35 3.82 2.12 -5.98
CA LEU A 35 3.97 1.49 -4.68
C LEU A 35 4.56 0.08 -4.83
N VAL A 36 5.67 -0.18 -4.15
CA VAL A 36 6.30 -1.50 -4.09
C VAL A 36 6.40 -1.96 -2.63
N VAL A 37 5.78 -3.08 -2.30
CA VAL A 37 5.84 -3.69 -0.95
C VAL A 37 6.46 -5.08 -1.06
N VAL A 38 7.60 -5.28 -0.41
CA VAL A 38 8.39 -6.51 -0.49
C VAL A 38 8.62 -7.07 0.91
N SER A 39 8.31 -8.36 1.11
CA SER A 39 8.57 -9.08 2.35
C SER A 39 7.94 -8.47 3.62
N CYS A 40 6.90 -7.63 3.49
CA CYS A 40 6.12 -7.11 4.61
C CYS A 40 5.02 -8.13 4.99
N GLN A 41 5.43 -9.20 5.67
CA GLN A 41 4.57 -10.36 5.93
C GLN A 41 3.50 -10.12 7.00
N GLN A 42 3.71 -9.15 7.89
CA GLN A 42 2.76 -8.78 8.95
C GLN A 42 1.77 -7.69 8.53
N LEU A 43 2.00 -7.04 7.38
CA LEU A 43 1.16 -5.92 6.95
C LEU A 43 -0.28 -6.41 6.77
N MET A 44 -1.22 -5.80 7.49
CA MET A 44 -2.62 -6.22 7.45
C MET A 44 -3.35 -5.61 6.25
N GLU A 45 -3.09 -4.34 5.95
CA GLU A 45 -3.75 -3.63 4.86
C GLU A 45 -2.87 -2.51 4.30
N VAL A 46 -3.08 -2.21 3.02
CA VAL A 46 -2.64 -0.97 2.39
C VAL A 46 -3.78 0.05 2.54
N PRO A 47 -3.47 1.33 2.82
CA PRO A 47 -4.51 2.34 2.99
C PRO A 47 -5.50 2.37 1.83
N SER A 48 -6.78 2.16 2.12
CA SER A 48 -7.85 2.11 1.10
C SER A 48 -7.99 3.42 0.31
N THR A 49 -7.66 4.55 0.95
CA THR A 49 -7.61 5.88 0.34
C THR A 49 -6.64 5.97 -0.84
N PHE A 50 -5.69 5.04 -0.99
CA PHE A 50 -4.82 5.02 -2.19
C PHE A 50 -5.62 4.72 -3.47
N GLY A 51 -6.81 4.15 -3.34
CA GLY A 51 -7.77 4.06 -4.44
C GLY A 51 -8.13 5.43 -5.01
N GLU A 52 -8.09 6.49 -4.20
CA GLU A 52 -8.42 7.85 -4.60
C GLU A 52 -7.24 8.62 -5.21
N ILE A 53 -6.05 8.02 -5.32
CA ILE A 53 -4.87 8.66 -5.91
C ILE A 53 -4.93 8.48 -7.44
N PRO A 54 -5.21 9.53 -8.22
CA PRO A 54 -5.39 9.39 -9.67
C PRO A 54 -4.07 9.11 -10.41
N THR A 55 -2.93 9.44 -9.79
CA THR A 55 -1.60 9.26 -10.38
C THR A 55 -1.04 7.85 -10.18
N LEU A 56 -1.68 7.03 -9.34
CA LEU A 56 -1.18 5.70 -9.00
C LEU A 56 -1.38 4.76 -10.19
N GLN A 57 -0.25 4.29 -10.74
CA GLN A 57 -0.18 3.46 -11.94
C GLN A 57 0.26 2.02 -11.64
N LEU A 58 0.99 1.80 -10.56
CA LEU A 58 1.52 0.48 -10.21
C LEU A 58 1.46 0.22 -8.71
N ILE A 59 0.91 -0.93 -8.34
CA ILE A 59 1.12 -1.55 -7.03
C ILE A 59 1.77 -2.92 -7.24
N GLU A 60 2.96 -3.11 -6.70
CA GLU A 60 3.66 -4.39 -6.69
C GLU A 60 3.76 -4.92 -5.25
N MET A 61 3.27 -6.14 -5.04
CA MET A 61 3.35 -6.86 -3.77
C MET A 61 4.14 -8.15 -3.93
N ASN A 62 5.24 -8.26 -3.20
CA ASN A 62 6.09 -9.44 -3.21
C ASN A 62 6.15 -10.04 -1.80
N TRP A 63 5.84 -11.33 -1.65
CA TRP A 63 5.96 -12.06 -0.36
C TRP A 63 5.22 -11.37 0.80
N CYS A 64 4.04 -10.82 0.53
CA CYS A 64 3.22 -10.11 1.52
C CYS A 64 2.09 -10.99 2.07
N SER A 65 1.45 -10.49 3.13
CA SER A 65 0.32 -11.17 3.77
C SER A 65 -0.88 -11.27 2.83
N SER A 66 -1.71 -12.29 3.04
CA SER A 66 -2.95 -12.45 2.28
C SER A 66 -3.93 -11.28 2.51
N SER A 67 -3.97 -10.74 3.73
CA SER A 67 -4.81 -9.60 4.09
C SER A 67 -4.44 -8.35 3.30
N ALA A 68 -3.15 -8.01 3.24
CA ALA A 68 -2.67 -6.85 2.48
C ALA A 68 -2.88 -7.04 0.97
N THR A 69 -2.73 -8.26 0.45
CA THR A 69 -3.03 -8.52 -0.97
C THR A 69 -4.51 -8.37 -1.29
N ASP A 70 -5.41 -8.65 -0.34
CA ASP A 70 -6.84 -8.50 -0.54
C ASP A 70 -7.28 -7.03 -0.42
N SER A 71 -6.66 -6.23 0.45
CA SER A 71 -6.90 -4.77 0.48
C SER A 71 -6.46 -4.09 -0.82
N VAL A 72 -5.34 -4.52 -1.43
CA VAL A 72 -4.90 -3.97 -2.73
C VAL A 72 -5.88 -4.27 -3.86
N LYS A 73 -6.60 -5.40 -3.82
CA LYS A 73 -7.67 -5.67 -4.79
C LYS A 73 -8.84 -4.72 -4.62
N GLN A 74 -9.19 -4.35 -3.39
CA GLN A 74 -10.23 -3.36 -3.12
C GLN A 74 -9.84 -1.97 -3.65
N ILE A 75 -8.56 -1.59 -3.52
CA ILE A 75 -8.02 -0.34 -4.12
C ILE A 75 -8.23 -0.34 -5.64
N LEU A 76 -7.99 -1.47 -6.30
CA LEU A 76 -8.22 -1.61 -7.74
C LEU A 76 -9.71 -1.48 -8.11
N GLU A 77 -10.62 -1.99 -7.27
CA GLU A 77 -12.07 -1.82 -7.45
C GLU A 77 -12.48 -0.35 -7.32
N VAL A 78 -11.99 0.35 -6.28
CA VAL A 78 -12.24 1.79 -6.09
C VAL A 78 -11.79 2.62 -7.30
N GLN A 79 -10.61 2.33 -7.85
CA GLN A 79 -10.15 3.03 -9.05
C GLN A 79 -11.02 2.76 -10.28
N ARG A 80 -11.49 1.53 -10.47
CA ARG A 80 -12.39 1.18 -11.56
C ARG A 80 -13.74 1.88 -11.44
N ASP A 81 -14.28 1.99 -10.23
CA ASP A 81 -15.53 2.71 -9.96
C ASP A 81 -15.41 4.21 -10.29
N MET A 82 -14.20 4.76 -10.14
CA MET A 82 -13.87 6.13 -10.56
C MET A 82 -13.47 6.26 -12.05
N SER A 83 -13.67 5.21 -12.86
CA SER A 83 -13.28 5.16 -14.28
C SER A 83 -11.77 5.30 -14.55
N ASN A 84 -10.91 4.96 -13.56
CA ASN A 84 -9.48 4.80 -13.79
C ASN A 84 -9.14 3.33 -14.05
N ASN A 85 -8.68 3.05 -15.28
CA ASN A 85 -8.33 1.71 -15.74
C ASN A 85 -6.82 1.52 -15.92
N GLU A 86 -6.01 2.51 -15.55
CA GLU A 86 -4.56 2.52 -15.79
C GLU A 86 -3.76 1.85 -14.66
N LEU A 87 -4.36 1.65 -13.48
CA LEU A 87 -3.69 0.99 -12.36
C LEU A 87 -3.44 -0.48 -12.63
N ASN A 88 -2.16 -0.84 -12.57
CA ASN A 88 -1.69 -2.21 -12.67
C ASN A 88 -1.33 -2.77 -11.29
N VAL A 89 -1.76 -3.99 -11.00
CA VAL A 89 -1.50 -4.67 -9.72
C VAL A 89 -0.77 -5.97 -9.99
N ASN A 90 0.45 -6.11 -9.46
CA ASN A 90 1.24 -7.32 -9.55
C ASN A 90 1.45 -7.93 -8.16
N ILE A 91 1.11 -9.21 -7.98
CA ILE A 91 1.22 -9.92 -6.70
C ILE A 91 2.02 -11.19 -6.93
N VAL A 92 3.21 -11.29 -6.33
CA VAL A 92 4.15 -12.41 -6.51
C VAL A 92 4.53 -12.99 -5.15
N GLY A 93 4.42 -14.31 -4.99
CA GLY A 93 4.74 -15.00 -3.74
C GLY A 93 3.73 -14.66 -2.63
N ARG A 94 2.84 -15.60 -2.30
CA ARG A 94 1.83 -15.42 -1.24
C ARG A 94 2.28 -16.14 0.02
N VAL A 95 2.28 -15.44 1.15
CA VAL A 95 2.48 -16.08 2.46
C VAL A 95 1.11 -16.47 3.01
N GLN A 96 0.91 -17.76 3.29
CA GLN A 96 -0.25 -18.23 4.05
C GLN A 96 -0.01 -17.87 5.52
N SER A 97 -0.67 -16.84 6.02
CA SER A 97 -0.57 -16.45 7.42
C SER A 97 -1.31 -17.49 8.28
N HIS A 98 -0.58 -18.38 8.95
CA HIS A 98 -1.11 -19.12 10.09
C HIS A 98 -1.20 -18.14 11.26
N GLY A 99 -2.43 -17.87 11.70
CA GLY A 99 -2.75 -16.88 12.72
C GLY A 99 -1.83 -16.98 13.93
N ARG A 100 -0.91 -16.02 14.01
CA ARG A 100 -0.24 -15.67 15.25
C ARG A 100 -0.02 -14.17 15.19
N ALA A 101 -0.93 -13.43 15.83
CA ALA A 101 -0.75 -12.01 16.08
C ALA A 101 0.59 -11.82 16.80
N GLY A 102 1.49 -11.01 16.23
CA GLY A 102 2.86 -10.90 16.71
C GLY A 102 3.47 -9.55 16.38
N SER A 103 3.56 -8.69 17.40
CA SER A 103 4.50 -7.57 17.60
C SER A 103 4.78 -6.54 16.49
N GLY A 104 4.05 -6.54 15.37
CA GLY A 104 4.32 -5.63 14.28
C GLY A 104 4.11 -4.17 14.68
N SER A 105 4.92 -3.29 14.08
CA SER A 105 4.87 -1.85 14.36
C SER A 105 3.87 -1.13 13.46
N ALA A 106 3.43 0.07 13.88
CA ALA A 106 2.67 0.97 13.01
C ALA A 106 3.64 1.84 12.19
N LEU A 107 3.52 1.81 10.88
CA LEU A 107 4.16 2.78 9.99
C LEU A 107 3.21 3.94 9.77
N SER A 108 3.60 5.15 10.15
CA SER A 108 2.82 6.35 9.83
C SER A 108 3.60 7.29 8.93
N ILE A 109 3.04 7.61 7.76
CA ILE A 109 3.56 8.63 6.84
C ILE A 109 2.58 9.79 6.90
N HIS A 110 3.00 10.88 7.53
CA HIS A 110 2.22 12.12 7.55
C HIS A 110 2.87 13.10 6.57
N GLY A 111 2.01 13.73 5.78
CA GLY A 111 2.35 14.86 4.93
C GLY A 111 2.92 15.99 5.75
#